data_AF-A0A1C3VI62-F1
#
_entry.id   AF-A0A1C3VI62-F1
#
_cell.length_a   1.000
_cell.length_b   1.000
_cell.length_c   1.000
_cell.angle_alpha   90.00
_cell.angle_beta   90.00
_cell.angle_gamma   90.00
#
_symmetry.space_group_name_H-M   'P 1'
#
loop_
_entity.id
_entity.type
_entity.pdbx_description
1 polymer ?
#
loop_
_entity_poly.entity_id
_entity_poly.type
_entity_poly.pdbx_seq_one_letter_code
_entity_poly.pdbx_strand_id
1 'polypeptide(L)' 'MNFQAKLNRMIAEKTPTPPVQCTAAPQVRIVESTDIFRGQTEIMIKHEGVIYRMKITRQGKLILNK' A
#
# COMPACT_ATOMS: atom_id res chain seq x y z
N MET A 1 49.68 14.51 24.14
CA MET A 1 49.53 15.72 23.31
C MET A 1 49.62 15.29 21.85
N ASN A 2 48.59 15.61 21.07
CA ASN A 2 48.44 15.36 19.63
C ASN A 2 49.68 15.84 18.83
N PHE A 3 49.89 15.29 17.63
CA PHE A 3 49.63 15.97 16.35
C PHE A 3 50.31 15.21 15.17
N GLN A 4 49.46 14.63 14.31
CA GLN A 4 49.48 14.70 12.85
C GLN A 4 50.44 13.85 11.98
N ALA A 5 49.76 13.21 11.01
CA ALA A 5 50.08 13.14 9.59
C ALA A 5 51.13 12.14 9.08
N LYS A 6 50.67 10.92 8.84
CA LYS A 6 50.95 10.10 7.64
C LYS A 6 50.00 8.90 7.73
N LEU A 7 49.20 8.52 6.75
CA LEU A 7 49.32 8.65 5.31
C LEU A 7 47.94 8.22 4.74
N ASN A 8 47.25 9.12 4.04
CA ASN A 8 46.10 8.73 3.22
C ASN A 8 46.56 7.72 2.16
N ARG A 9 45.97 6.52 2.11
CA ARG A 9 46.10 5.62 0.96
C ARG A 9 44.87 4.73 0.75
N MET A 10 44.16 5.08 -0.34
CA MET A 10 43.45 4.21 -1.29
C MET A 10 42.02 3.71 -0.99
N ILE A 11 41.05 4.47 -1.54
CA ILE A 11 39.94 4.06 -2.42
C ILE A 11 39.58 2.58 -2.53
N ALA A 12 38.39 2.22 -2.04
CA ALA A 12 37.52 1.25 -2.66
C ALA A 12 36.18 1.94 -2.93
N GLU A 13 35.95 2.31 -4.19
CA GLU A 13 34.75 2.96 -4.67
C GLU A 13 33.56 2.00 -4.54
N LYS A 14 32.84 2.07 -3.42
CA LYS A 14 31.46 1.56 -3.38
C LYS A 14 30.57 2.71 -3.81
N THR A 15 30.36 2.83 -5.12
CA THR A 15 29.36 3.72 -5.71
C THR A 15 28.06 3.59 -4.91
N PRO A 16 27.55 4.65 -4.25
CA PRO A 16 26.20 4.65 -3.75
C PRO A 16 25.31 4.74 -4.99
N THR A 17 24.78 3.62 -5.44
CA THR A 17 23.66 3.62 -6.39
C THR A 17 22.57 4.47 -5.74
N PRO A 18 22.13 5.58 -6.36
CA PRO A 18 20.98 6.30 -5.84
C PRO A 18 19.82 5.30 -5.77
N PRO A 19 18.98 5.33 -4.72
CA PRO A 19 17.79 4.50 -4.71
C PRO A 19 16.99 4.88 -5.94
N VAL A 20 16.95 3.98 -6.92
CA VAL A 20 16.05 4.07 -8.05
C VAL A 20 14.69 4.15 -7.39
N GLN A 21 14.09 5.34 -7.42
CA GLN A 21 12.73 5.56 -6.98
C GLN A 21 11.87 4.77 -7.96
N CYS A 22 11.65 3.49 -7.65
CA CYS A 22 10.63 2.71 -8.29
C CYS A 22 9.32 3.43 -7.96
N THR A 23 8.83 4.24 -8.89
CA THR A 23 7.44 4.68 -8.92
C THR A 23 6.60 3.42 -9.11
N ALA A 24 6.45 2.65 -8.02
CA ALA A 24 5.58 1.51 -7.96
C ALA A 24 4.17 2.04 -8.20
N ALA A 25 3.54 1.56 -9.26
CA ALA A 25 2.14 1.85 -9.51
C ALA A 25 1.32 1.58 -8.23
N PRO A 26 0.29 2.40 -7.94
CA PRO A 26 -0.53 2.21 -6.76
C PRO A 26 -1.06 0.77 -6.75
N GLN A 27 -0.66 0.01 -5.74
CA GLN A 27 -1.02 -1.39 -5.64
C GLN A 27 -2.49 -1.48 -5.23
N VAL A 28 -3.31 -2.07 -6.10
CA VAL A 28 -4.71 -2.35 -5.77
C VAL A 28 -4.74 -3.42 -4.69
N ARG A 29 -5.32 -3.08 -3.53
CA ARG A 29 -5.49 -4.04 -2.44
C ARG A 29 -6.64 -4.99 -2.75
N ILE A 30 -6.38 -6.29 -2.62
CA ILE A 30 -7.42 -7.34 -2.59
C ILE A 30 -7.88 -7.51 -1.14
N VAL A 31 -9.19 -7.63 -0.92
CA VAL A 31 -9.82 -7.86 0.38
C VAL A 31 -10.84 -8.97 0.23
N GLU A 32 -10.88 -9.91 1.19
CA GLU A 32 -11.87 -10.97 1.20
C GLU A 32 -13.27 -10.42 1.48
N SER A 33 -14.27 -10.93 0.77
CA SER A 33 -15.66 -10.50 0.98
C SER A 33 -16.13 -10.75 2.42
N THR A 34 -15.70 -11.85 3.04
CA THR A 34 -16.01 -12.18 4.44
C THR A 34 -15.55 -11.10 5.42
N ASP A 35 -14.43 -10.43 5.15
CA ASP A 35 -13.87 -9.38 6.01
C ASP A 35 -14.68 -8.08 5.92
N ILE A 36 -15.25 -7.84 4.74
CA ILE A 36 -16.09 -6.67 4.47
C ILE A 36 -17.47 -6.85 5.10
N PHE A 37 -18.09 -8.01 4.90
CA PHE A 37 -19.47 -8.28 5.30
C PHE A 37 -19.61 -8.77 6.74
N ARG A 38 -18.58 -9.39 7.33
CA ARG A 38 -18.55 -9.81 8.74
C ARG A 38 -19.80 -10.59 9.18
N GLY A 39 -20.23 -11.54 8.36
CA GLY A 39 -21.41 -12.37 8.59
C GLY A 39 -22.75 -11.73 8.21
N GLN A 40 -22.75 -10.47 7.76
CA GLN A 40 -23.93 -9.82 7.19
C GLN A 40 -24.03 -10.10 5.68
N THR A 41 -25.17 -9.77 5.09
CA THR A 41 -25.38 -9.87 3.64
C THR A 41 -25.29 -8.51 2.94
N GLU A 42 -25.21 -7.42 3.72
CA GLU A 42 -25.12 -6.06 3.25
C GLU A 42 -24.39 -5.13 4.22
N ILE A 43 -23.79 -4.08 3.66
CA ILE A 43 -23.17 -2.98 4.40
C ILE A 43 -23.52 -1.64 3.74
N MET A 44 -23.43 -0.58 4.54
CA MET A 44 -23.55 0.80 4.07
C MET A 44 -22.16 1.43 4.01
N ILE A 45 -21.86 2.10 2.89
CA ILE A 45 -20.58 2.79 2.66
C ILE A 45 -20.88 4.27 2.52
N LYS A 46 -20.41 5.08 3.46
CA LYS A 46 -20.46 6.53 3.36
C LYS A 46 -19.28 7.02 2.52
N HIS A 47 -19.55 7.66 1.39
CA HIS A 47 -18.54 8.22 0.50
C HIS A 47 -19.03 9.57 -0.03
N GLU A 48 -18.22 10.62 0.17
CA GLU A 48 -18.53 12.00 -0.27
C GLU A 48 -19.92 12.50 0.19
N GLY A 49 -20.35 12.12 1.40
CA GLY A 49 -21.65 12.49 1.95
C GLY A 49 -22.83 11.70 1.41
N VAL A 50 -22.62 10.81 0.43
CA VAL A 50 -23.60 9.87 -0.09
C VAL A 50 -23.45 8.52 0.64
N ILE A 51 -24.55 7.82 0.85
CA ILE A 51 -24.54 6.49 1.44
C ILE A 51 -24.86 5.47 0.35
N TYR A 52 -23.89 4.63 0.03
CA TYR A 52 -24.06 3.51 -0.87
C TYR A 52 -24.41 2.25 -0.10
N ARG A 53 -25.15 1.34 -0.71
CA ARG A 53 -25.43 0.00 -0.18
C ARG A 53 -24.72 -1.04 -1.01
N MET A 54 -23.79 -1.76 -0.39
CA MET A 54 -23.17 -2.93 -1.00
C MET A 54 -23.83 -4.20 -0.45
N LYS A 55 -24.20 -5.16 -1.31
CA LYS A 55 -24.81 -6.42 -0.88
C LYS A 55 -24.29 -7.62 -1.67
N ILE A 56 -24.29 -8.80 -1.02
CA ILE A 56 -24.11 -10.10 -1.68
C ILE A 56 -25.46 -10.57 -2.20
N THR A 57 -25.51 -10.95 -3.48
CA THR A 57 -26.71 -11.51 -4.11
C THR A 57 -26.83 -13.01 -3.80
N ARG A 58 -28.02 -13.58 -3.99
CA ARG A 58 -28.23 -15.04 -3.88
C ARG A 58 -27.34 -15.86 -4.84
N GLN A 59 -26.90 -15.26 -5.94
CA GLN A 59 -25.97 -15.87 -6.91
C GLN A 59 -24.48 -15.68 -6.51
N GLY A 60 -24.20 -15.11 -5.34
CA GLY A 60 -22.84 -14.88 -4.84
C GLY A 60 -22.14 -13.65 -5.42
N LYS A 61 -22.79 -12.86 -6.27
CA LYS A 61 -22.22 -11.62 -6.82
C LYS A 61 -22.34 -10.47 -5.85
N LEU A 62 -21.36 -9.56 -5.86
CA LEU A 62 -21.42 -8.27 -5.16
C LEU A 62 -22.11 -7.23 -6.04
N ILE A 63 -23.00 -6.44 -5.46
CA ILE A 63 -23.55 -5.26 -6.13
C ILE A 63 -23.43 -4.04 -5.21
N LEU A 64 -23.21 -2.87 -5.80
CA LEU A 64 -23.15 -1.58 -5.13
C LEU A 64 -24.24 -0.67 -5.70
N ASN A 65 -25.14 -0.21 -4.84
CA ASN A 65 -26.20 0.73 -5.18
C ASN A 65 -25.95 2.07 -4.51
N LYS A 66 -26.38 3.15 -5.16
CA LYS A 66 -26.44 4.50 -4.57
C LYS A 66 -27.66 4.66 -3.67
#